data_AF-A0A9E2EUY4-F1
#
_entry.id   AF-A0A9E2EUY4-F1
#
_cell.length_a   1.000
_cell.length_b   1.000
_cell.length_c   1.000
_cell.angle_alpha   90.00
_cell.angle_beta   90.00
_cell.angle_gamma   90.00
#
_symmetry.space_group_name_H-M   'P 1'
#
loop_
_entity.id
_entity.type
_entity.pdbx_description
1 polymer ?
#
loop_
_entity_poly.entity_id
_entity_poly.type
_entity_poly.pdbx_seq_one_letter_code
_entity_poly.pdbx_strand_id
1 'polypeptide(L)'
;MNVNPMFLGTNKVSFKANDIKGKQIVFDNENYYKISNYDAMRPFFMSIVSDSNHWMFISSNGGLSAGRKNSESSLFPYYTDDKITESADITGSKTILHIHSEGKTHLWEPFSVRYAGIYRTKRNLYKNSYGNKIIFEEINEDLGLTFSYQWCSSNKYGFVKKATLANDTDSEIKVTVLDGIQNIIPYGVSSDLQNRQSNLVDAYKKNELHAKDGIGIFALSAIIV
;
A
#
# COMPACT_ATOMS: atom_id res chain seq x y z
N MET A 1 -29.41 -11.17 -18.93
CA MET A 1 -28.99 -10.22 -19.97
C MET A 1 -27.62 -10.65 -20.47
N ASN A 2 -27.45 -10.91 -21.77
CA ASN A 2 -26.13 -11.12 -22.35
C ASN A 2 -25.39 -9.78 -22.33
N VAL A 3 -24.44 -9.63 -21.42
CA VAL A 3 -23.60 -8.44 -21.33
C VAL A 3 -22.55 -8.55 -22.43
N ASN A 4 -22.54 -7.60 -23.36
CA ASN A 4 -21.52 -7.53 -24.39
C ASN A 4 -20.13 -7.41 -23.72
N PRO A 5 -19.10 -8.09 -24.23
CA PRO A 5 -17.76 -7.98 -23.68
C PRO A 5 -17.25 -6.53 -23.84
N MET A 6 -16.78 -5.95 -22.74
CA MET A 6 -16.16 -4.62 -22.73
C MET A 6 -14.65 -4.75 -22.94
N PHE A 7 -14.05 -3.82 -23.67
CA PHE A 7 -12.62 -3.80 -23.98
C PHE A 7 -11.99 -2.45 -23.61
N LEU A 8 -10.75 -2.49 -23.14
CA LEU A 8 -9.88 -1.34 -22.96
C LEU A 8 -8.72 -1.47 -23.95
N GLY A 9 -8.76 -0.69 -25.04
CA GLY A 9 -7.94 -0.94 -26.21
C GLY A 9 -8.27 -2.32 -26.80
N THR A 10 -7.29 -3.21 -26.88
CA THR A 10 -7.46 -4.60 -27.33
C THR A 10 -7.68 -5.60 -26.20
N ASN A 11 -7.56 -5.18 -24.93
CA ASN A 11 -7.70 -6.07 -23.78
C ASN A 11 -9.16 -6.18 -23.34
N LYS A 12 -9.66 -7.40 -23.16
CA LYS A 12 -10.98 -7.64 -22.59
C LYS A 12 -10.97 -7.26 -21.12
N VAL A 13 -11.92 -6.44 -20.71
CA VAL A 13 -11.99 -5.92 -19.34
C VAL A 13 -12.60 -6.96 -18.41
N SER A 14 -11.97 -7.12 -17.24
CA SER A 14 -12.38 -8.01 -16.16
C SER A 14 -12.89 -7.21 -14.96
N PHE A 15 -14.17 -6.83 -14.98
CA PHE A 15 -14.89 -6.31 -13.80
C PHE A 15 -15.90 -7.36 -13.35
N LYS A 16 -15.42 -8.43 -12.74
CA LYS A 16 -16.31 -9.42 -12.15
C LYS A 16 -16.65 -9.00 -10.72
N ALA A 17 -17.93 -8.76 -10.46
CA ALA A 17 -18.40 -8.56 -9.09
C ALA A 17 -18.24 -9.88 -8.33
N ASN A 18 -17.29 -9.92 -7.39
CA ASN A 18 -17.09 -11.05 -6.51
C ASN A 18 -17.79 -10.77 -5.17
N ASP A 19 -18.35 -11.81 -4.55
CA ASP A 19 -19.00 -11.67 -3.24
C ASP A 19 -18.01 -11.21 -2.16
N ILE A 20 -18.42 -10.24 -1.35
CA ILE A 20 -17.69 -9.82 -0.16
C ILE A 20 -18.00 -10.81 0.97
N LYS A 21 -16.97 -11.43 1.53
CA LYS A 21 -17.12 -12.39 2.64
C LYS A 21 -16.10 -12.12 3.75
N GLY A 22 -16.61 -12.00 4.96
CA GLY A 22 -15.82 -11.93 6.19
C GLY A 22 -15.66 -13.31 6.81
N LYS A 23 -14.44 -13.68 7.21
CA LYS A 23 -14.20 -14.90 8.01
C LYS A 23 -12.97 -14.77 8.88
N GLN A 24 -12.98 -15.47 10.02
CA GLN A 24 -11.78 -15.68 10.80
C GLN A 24 -10.89 -16.74 10.12
N ILE A 25 -9.59 -16.50 10.11
CA ILE A 25 -8.59 -17.44 9.64
C ILE A 25 -7.40 -17.46 10.60
N VAL A 26 -6.68 -18.57 10.60
CA VAL A 26 -5.37 -18.67 11.23
C VAL A 26 -4.32 -18.56 10.14
N PHE A 27 -3.38 -17.64 10.31
CA PHE A 27 -2.26 -17.40 9.40
C PHE A 27 -1.02 -17.14 10.24
N ASP A 28 0.08 -17.85 9.96
CA ASP A 28 1.36 -17.74 10.69
C ASP A 28 1.20 -17.82 12.23
N ASN A 29 0.43 -18.81 12.70
CA ASN A 29 0.07 -19.01 14.11
C ASN A 29 -0.64 -17.83 14.79
N GLU A 30 -1.26 -16.93 14.02
CA GLU A 30 -2.01 -15.80 14.53
C GLU A 30 -3.41 -15.72 13.91
N ASN A 31 -4.36 -15.20 14.68
CA ASN A 31 -5.76 -15.07 14.26
C ASN A 31 -5.97 -13.75 13.50
N TYR A 32 -6.56 -13.85 12.32
CA TYR A 32 -6.94 -12.72 11.48
C TYR A 32 -8.42 -12.77 11.10
N TYR A 33 -9.03 -11.61 10.95
CA TYR A 33 -10.28 -11.46 10.23
C TYR A 33 -9.97 -11.07 8.78
N LYS A 34 -10.34 -11.94 7.83
CA LYS A 34 -10.20 -11.72 6.39
C LYS A 34 -11.50 -11.15 5.83
N ILE A 35 -11.41 -10.04 5.11
CA ILE A 35 -12.47 -9.53 4.22
C ILE A 35 -12.03 -9.84 2.78
N SER A 36 -12.77 -10.71 2.11
CA SER A 36 -12.49 -11.08 0.72
C SER A 36 -13.14 -10.08 -0.23
N ASN A 37 -12.45 -9.74 -1.32
CA ASN A 37 -12.89 -8.78 -2.33
C ASN A 37 -13.27 -7.43 -1.70
N TYR A 38 -12.44 -6.93 -0.78
CA TYR A 38 -12.73 -5.70 -0.03
C TYR A 38 -12.85 -4.48 -0.95
N ASP A 39 -12.26 -4.54 -2.14
CA ASP A 39 -12.27 -3.51 -3.17
C ASP A 39 -13.65 -3.33 -3.83
N ALA A 40 -14.58 -4.27 -3.63
CA ALA A 40 -15.98 -4.10 -3.97
C ALA A 40 -16.76 -3.27 -2.94
N MET A 41 -16.15 -2.92 -1.80
CA MET A 41 -16.72 -2.01 -0.80
C MET A 41 -16.26 -0.58 -1.06
N ARG A 42 -17.08 0.41 -0.67
CA ARG A 42 -16.56 1.78 -0.52
C ARG A 42 -15.36 1.74 0.46
N PRO A 43 -14.22 2.38 0.16
CA PRO A 43 -13.10 2.43 1.08
C PRO A 43 -13.54 2.93 2.47
N PHE A 44 -13.03 2.28 3.51
CA PHE A 44 -13.37 2.58 4.90
C PHE A 44 -12.10 2.76 5.73
N PHE A 45 -12.20 3.57 6.78
CA PHE A 45 -11.05 4.03 7.54
C PHE A 45 -10.83 3.21 8.81
N MET A 46 -9.57 2.97 9.15
CA MET A 46 -9.15 2.15 10.29
C MET A 46 -8.04 2.83 11.09
N SER A 47 -7.99 2.52 12.39
CA SER A 47 -6.83 2.79 13.24
C SER A 47 -6.12 1.48 13.56
N ILE A 48 -4.79 1.46 13.40
CA ILE A 48 -3.94 0.33 13.78
C ILE A 48 -3.27 0.68 15.11
N VAL A 49 -3.55 -0.13 16.14
CA VAL A 49 -3.10 0.16 17.50
C VAL A 49 -1.66 -0.29 17.73
N SER A 50 -1.01 0.29 18.73
CA SER A 50 0.35 -0.03 19.15
C SER A 50 0.42 -0.01 20.67
N ASP A 51 1.24 -0.88 21.25
CA ASP A 51 1.59 -0.90 22.68
C ASP A 51 2.57 0.24 23.07
N SER A 52 3.35 0.73 22.09
CA SER A 52 4.16 1.95 22.19
C SER A 52 3.41 3.18 21.61
N ASN A 53 4.12 4.25 21.28
CA ASN A 53 3.58 5.53 20.84
C ASN A 53 3.34 5.66 19.31
N HIS A 54 3.19 4.56 18.57
CA HIS A 54 2.86 4.64 17.15
C HIS A 54 1.39 5.00 16.96
N TRP A 55 1.11 5.80 15.93
CA TRP A 55 -0.24 6.01 15.43
C TRP A 55 -0.22 5.72 13.92
N MET A 56 -1.25 5.00 13.45
CA MET A 56 -1.47 4.75 12.03
C MET A 56 -2.96 4.79 11.76
N PHE A 57 -3.34 5.66 10.84
CA PHE A 57 -4.67 5.79 10.29
C PHE A 57 -4.62 5.39 8.83
N ILE A 58 -5.36 4.36 8.46
CA ILE A 58 -5.23 3.71 7.15
C ILE A 58 -6.60 3.36 6.60
N SER A 59 -6.82 3.69 5.33
CA SER A 59 -8.00 3.32 4.57
C SER A 59 -7.86 1.91 4.01
N SER A 60 -8.97 1.22 3.79
CA SER A 60 -8.96 -0.13 3.21
C SER A 60 -8.40 -0.15 1.78
N ASN A 61 -8.27 0.98 1.09
CA ASN A 61 -7.58 1.05 -0.20
C ASN A 61 -6.04 1.21 -0.09
N GLY A 62 -5.48 1.27 1.13
CA GLY A 62 -4.05 1.38 1.40
C GLY A 62 -3.55 2.82 1.63
N GLY A 63 -4.37 3.85 1.37
CA GLY A 63 -4.03 5.23 1.70
C GLY A 63 -3.88 5.40 3.21
N LEU A 64 -2.80 6.04 3.67
CA LEU A 64 -2.50 6.13 5.10
C LEU A 64 -1.83 7.44 5.50
N SER A 65 -1.99 7.76 6.79
CA SER A 65 -1.09 8.62 7.54
C SER A 65 -0.58 7.85 8.76
N ALA A 66 0.71 7.95 9.06
CA ALA A 66 1.32 7.26 10.19
C ALA A 66 2.46 8.07 10.77
N GLY A 67 2.77 7.85 12.05
CA GLY A 67 3.87 8.50 12.75
C GLY A 67 4.01 7.99 14.18
N ARG A 68 4.80 8.70 14.99
CA ARG A 68 4.95 8.41 16.42
C ARG A 68 4.62 9.64 17.23
N LYS A 69 4.14 9.45 18.46
CA LYS A 69 3.76 10.51 19.43
C LYS A 69 2.59 11.39 18.98
N ASN A 70 2.72 12.18 17.92
CA ASN A 70 1.69 13.07 17.38
C ASN A 70 1.96 13.41 15.89
N SER A 71 1.11 14.26 15.30
CA SER A 71 1.17 14.68 13.89
C SER A 71 2.46 15.39 13.48
N GLU A 72 3.15 16.04 14.42
CA GLU A 72 4.41 16.76 14.17
C GLU A 72 5.61 15.80 13.99
N SER A 73 5.39 14.51 14.19
CA SER A 73 6.37 13.44 13.97
C SER A 73 5.76 12.36 13.06
N SER A 74 5.17 12.84 11.97
CA SER A 74 4.56 12.03 10.92
C SER A 74 5.59 11.47 9.94
N LEU A 75 5.39 10.22 9.53
CA LEU A 75 6.12 9.56 8.45
C LEU A 75 5.48 9.86 7.09
N PHE A 76 4.14 9.95 7.06
CA PHE A 76 3.34 10.32 5.90
C PHE A 76 2.45 11.52 6.25
N PRO A 77 2.09 12.39 5.30
CA PRO A 77 1.35 13.61 5.58
C PRO A 77 0.09 13.37 6.45
N TYR A 78 -0.14 14.23 7.43
CA TYR A 78 -1.31 14.15 8.32
C TYR A 78 -2.44 15.02 7.79
N TYR A 79 -3.38 14.39 7.10
CA TYR A 79 -4.56 15.01 6.46
C TYR A 79 -5.87 14.43 7.01
N THR A 80 -6.99 14.99 6.57
CA THR A 80 -8.32 14.43 6.83
C THR A 80 -8.50 13.08 6.11
N ASP A 81 -9.40 12.24 6.60
CA ASP A 81 -9.54 10.83 6.19
C ASP A 81 -9.98 10.67 4.72
N ASP A 82 -10.78 11.60 4.21
CA ASP A 82 -11.13 11.75 2.79
C ASP A 82 -9.86 11.89 1.93
N LYS A 83 -9.02 12.88 2.24
CA LYS A 83 -7.76 13.14 1.51
C LYS A 83 -6.76 12.01 1.66
N ILE A 84 -6.67 11.39 2.83
CA ILE A 84 -5.81 10.21 3.05
C ILE A 84 -6.27 9.08 2.12
N THR A 85 -7.58 8.81 2.07
CA THR A 85 -8.15 7.77 1.21
C THR A 85 -7.88 8.06 -0.28
N GLU A 86 -8.02 9.32 -0.72
CA GLU A 86 -7.75 9.73 -2.10
C GLU A 86 -6.27 9.68 -2.49
N SER A 87 -5.35 9.71 -1.50
CA SER A 87 -3.91 9.78 -1.73
C SER A 87 -3.21 8.44 -1.98
N ALA A 88 -3.93 7.31 -1.97
CA ALA A 88 -3.34 5.96 -2.03
C ALA A 88 -2.40 5.72 -3.23
N ASP A 89 -2.60 6.41 -4.37
CA ASP A 89 -1.73 6.27 -5.54
C ASP A 89 -0.37 6.98 -5.40
N ILE A 90 -0.28 7.97 -4.51
CA ILE A 90 0.87 8.89 -4.38
C ILE A 90 1.50 8.91 -2.99
N THR A 91 0.87 8.33 -1.97
CA THR A 91 1.36 8.30 -0.58
C THR A 91 1.31 6.87 -0.03
N GLY A 92 2.37 6.44 0.65
CA GLY A 92 2.39 5.14 1.30
C GLY A 92 2.96 4.04 0.42
N SER A 93 2.38 2.84 0.50
CA SER A 93 2.88 1.64 -0.19
C SER A 93 2.72 1.77 -1.71
N LYS A 94 3.77 1.44 -2.47
CA LYS A 94 3.72 1.33 -3.93
C LYS A 94 4.57 0.15 -4.40
N THR A 95 3.99 -0.62 -5.32
CA THR A 95 4.63 -1.81 -5.89
C THR A 95 4.32 -1.86 -7.38
N ILE A 96 5.35 -2.03 -8.20
CA ILE A 96 5.27 -2.17 -9.66
C ILE A 96 6.09 -3.39 -10.07
N LEU A 97 5.48 -4.27 -10.85
CA LEU A 97 6.04 -5.56 -11.23
C LEU A 97 6.05 -5.68 -12.76
N HIS A 98 7.21 -6.04 -13.32
CA HIS A 98 7.34 -6.48 -14.71
C HIS A 98 7.49 -7.99 -14.74
N ILE A 99 6.50 -8.68 -15.30
CA ILE A 99 6.46 -10.13 -15.41
C ILE A 99 6.91 -10.51 -16.82
N HIS A 100 8.01 -11.25 -16.93
CA HIS A 100 8.60 -11.64 -18.19
C HIS A 100 8.16 -13.07 -18.54
N SER A 101 7.31 -13.21 -19.56
CA SER A 101 6.79 -14.50 -20.01
C SER A 101 6.62 -14.52 -21.54
N GLU A 102 6.96 -15.63 -22.18
CA GLU A 102 6.75 -15.87 -23.63
C GLU A 102 7.28 -14.74 -24.55
N GLY A 103 8.42 -14.15 -24.20
CA GLY A 103 9.00 -13.03 -24.96
C GLY A 103 8.27 -11.69 -24.80
N LYS A 104 7.28 -11.62 -23.92
CA LYS A 104 6.53 -10.40 -23.56
C LYS A 104 6.85 -9.96 -22.13
N THR A 105 6.62 -8.68 -21.86
CA THR A 105 6.66 -8.13 -20.51
C THR A 105 5.28 -7.60 -20.16
N HIS A 106 4.69 -8.18 -19.13
CA HIS A 106 3.41 -7.78 -18.57
C HIS A 106 3.65 -6.83 -17.39
N LEU A 107 2.96 -5.70 -17.38
CA LEU A 107 2.99 -4.76 -16.26
C LEU A 107 1.87 -5.10 -15.28
N TRP A 108 2.19 -5.25 -14.00
CA TRP A 108 1.21 -5.39 -12.93
C TRP A 108 1.55 -4.43 -11.79
N GLU A 109 0.58 -3.60 -11.40
CA GLU A 109 0.70 -2.64 -10.31
C GLU A 109 -0.38 -2.96 -9.25
N PRO A 110 -0.12 -3.88 -8.30
CA PRO A 110 -1.11 -4.27 -7.32
C PRO A 110 -1.58 -3.09 -6.47
N PHE A 111 -2.85 -3.15 -6.05
CA PHE A 111 -3.58 -2.13 -5.29
C PHE A 111 -3.86 -0.81 -6.03
N SER A 112 -3.18 -0.53 -7.14
CA SER A 112 -3.42 0.66 -7.97
C SER A 112 -4.74 0.57 -8.74
N VAL A 113 -5.27 1.73 -9.13
CA VAL A 113 -6.45 1.87 -9.99
C VAL A 113 -6.10 2.18 -11.45
N ARG A 114 -4.81 2.45 -11.77
CA ARG A 114 -4.34 2.88 -13.10
C ARG A 114 -4.68 1.91 -14.22
N TYR A 115 -4.67 0.62 -13.93
CA TYR A 115 -4.86 -0.47 -14.89
C TYR A 115 -6.04 -1.37 -14.51
N ALA A 116 -7.03 -0.80 -13.81
CA ALA A 116 -8.17 -1.53 -13.30
C ALA A 116 -8.90 -2.27 -14.44
N GLY A 117 -9.14 -3.56 -14.20
CA GLY A 117 -9.84 -4.43 -15.15
C GLY A 117 -8.99 -5.01 -16.27
N ILE A 118 -7.68 -4.73 -16.35
CA ILE A 118 -6.79 -5.42 -17.32
C ILE A 118 -6.58 -6.89 -16.94
N TYR A 119 -6.52 -7.19 -15.64
CA TYR A 119 -6.36 -8.55 -15.12
C TYR A 119 -7.54 -8.97 -14.25
N ARG A 120 -7.78 -10.28 -14.19
CA ARG A 120 -8.59 -10.93 -13.15
C ARG A 120 -7.82 -10.90 -11.83
N THR A 121 -8.25 -10.02 -10.93
CA THR A 121 -7.64 -9.87 -9.61
C THR A 121 -8.64 -10.11 -8.49
N LYS A 122 -8.13 -10.49 -7.32
CA LYS A 122 -8.88 -10.57 -6.06
C LYS A 122 -8.11 -9.83 -4.99
N ARG A 123 -8.73 -8.85 -4.33
CA ARG A 123 -8.10 -8.11 -3.23
C ARG A 123 -8.67 -8.52 -1.89
N ASN A 124 -7.80 -8.91 -0.98
CA ASN A 124 -8.17 -9.37 0.35
C ASN A 124 -7.51 -8.47 1.40
N LEU A 125 -8.25 -8.17 2.47
CA LEU A 125 -7.78 -7.36 3.59
C LEU A 125 -7.86 -8.18 4.86
N TYR A 126 -6.79 -8.13 5.66
CA TYR A 126 -6.70 -8.88 6.90
C TYR A 126 -6.35 -7.95 8.04
N LYS A 127 -7.02 -8.09 9.17
CA LYS A 127 -6.63 -7.45 10.42
C LYS A 127 -6.56 -8.50 11.52
N ASN A 128 -5.46 -8.52 12.28
CA ASN A 128 -5.32 -9.49 13.36
C ASN A 128 -6.29 -9.19 14.51
N SER A 129 -6.53 -10.18 15.37
CA SER A 129 -7.44 -10.05 16.51
C SER A 129 -7.02 -8.96 17.51
N TYR A 130 -5.72 -8.67 17.63
CA TYR A 130 -5.21 -7.59 18.49
C TYR A 130 -5.34 -6.19 17.86
N GLY A 131 -5.56 -6.12 16.54
CA GLY A 131 -5.70 -4.85 15.82
C GLY A 131 -4.41 -4.06 15.57
N ASN A 132 -3.23 -4.65 15.80
CA ASN A 132 -1.92 -4.03 15.61
C ASN A 132 -1.19 -4.47 14.32
N LYS A 133 -1.80 -5.35 13.52
CA LYS A 133 -1.30 -5.77 12.21
C LYS A 133 -2.41 -5.72 11.17
N ILE A 134 -2.06 -5.24 9.97
CA ILE A 134 -2.94 -5.21 8.80
C ILE A 134 -2.19 -5.73 7.58
N ILE A 135 -2.84 -6.59 6.79
CA ILE A 135 -2.29 -7.18 5.55
C ILE A 135 -3.19 -6.80 4.39
N PHE A 136 -2.58 -6.33 3.31
CA PHE A 136 -3.20 -6.16 2.01
C PHE A 136 -2.68 -7.24 1.08
N GLU A 137 -3.56 -7.92 0.36
CA GLU A 137 -3.22 -8.97 -0.59
C GLU A 137 -3.95 -8.75 -1.89
N GLU A 138 -3.24 -8.86 -3.01
CA GLU A 138 -3.82 -8.92 -4.34
C GLU A 138 -3.31 -10.18 -5.04
N ILE A 139 -4.26 -11.03 -5.44
CA ILE A 139 -4.03 -12.22 -6.25
C ILE A 139 -4.31 -11.83 -7.70
N ASN A 140 -3.35 -12.03 -8.60
CA ASN A 140 -3.52 -11.88 -10.04
C ASN A 140 -3.66 -13.28 -10.67
N GLU A 141 -4.91 -13.64 -11.01
CA GLU A 141 -5.25 -14.97 -11.52
C GLU A 141 -4.76 -15.20 -12.96
N ASP A 142 -4.52 -14.14 -13.72
CA ASP A 142 -4.02 -14.24 -15.10
C ASP A 142 -2.52 -14.46 -15.15
N LEU A 143 -1.78 -13.86 -14.20
CA LEU A 143 -0.34 -14.01 -14.10
C LEU A 143 0.08 -15.15 -13.16
N GLY A 144 -0.85 -15.70 -12.37
CA GLY A 144 -0.56 -16.74 -11.38
C GLY A 144 0.36 -16.25 -10.25
N LEU A 145 0.21 -14.99 -9.85
CA LEU A 145 1.05 -14.36 -8.82
C LEU A 145 0.19 -13.74 -7.72
N THR A 146 0.66 -13.82 -6.49
CA THR A 146 0.07 -13.13 -5.34
C THR A 146 1.06 -12.17 -4.72
N PHE A 147 0.67 -10.91 -4.57
CA PHE A 147 1.46 -9.92 -3.85
C PHE A 147 0.73 -9.53 -2.57
N SER A 148 1.45 -9.51 -1.45
CA SER A 148 0.91 -9.04 -0.18
C SER A 148 1.92 -8.17 0.55
N TYR A 149 1.40 -7.22 1.33
CA TYR A 149 2.21 -6.49 2.30
C TYR A 149 1.50 -6.34 3.65
N GLN A 150 2.28 -6.39 4.72
CA GLN A 150 1.82 -6.24 6.09
C GLN A 150 2.47 -5.04 6.76
N TRP A 151 1.67 -4.23 7.45
CA TRP A 151 2.18 -3.22 8.38
C TRP A 151 2.24 -3.76 9.81
N CYS A 152 3.36 -3.52 10.48
CA CYS A 152 3.58 -3.79 11.91
C CYS A 152 4.23 -2.58 12.59
N SER A 153 4.09 -2.48 13.91
CA SER A 153 4.85 -1.57 14.76
C SER A 153 6.00 -2.29 15.48
N SER A 154 7.08 -1.57 15.73
CA SER A 154 8.21 -2.00 16.55
C SER A 154 8.71 -0.82 17.36
N ASN A 155 8.72 -0.94 18.70
CA ASN A 155 9.19 0.15 19.55
C ASN A 155 10.62 0.60 19.19
N LYS A 156 11.48 -0.35 18.83
CA LYS A 156 12.89 -0.11 18.48
C LYS A 156 13.08 0.40 17.05
N TYR A 157 12.35 -0.14 16.09
CA TYR A 157 12.62 0.08 14.66
C TYR A 157 11.56 0.95 13.94
N GLY A 158 10.49 1.36 14.61
CA GLY A 158 9.40 2.13 14.02
C GLY A 158 8.42 1.23 13.26
N PHE A 159 7.99 1.67 12.08
CA PHE A 159 7.07 0.90 11.23
C PHE A 159 7.82 -0.12 10.38
N VAL A 160 7.26 -1.32 10.28
CA VAL A 160 7.80 -2.41 9.46
C VAL A 160 6.77 -2.79 8.40
N LYS A 161 7.12 -2.60 7.13
CA LYS A 161 6.38 -3.14 5.97
C LYS A 161 7.02 -4.46 5.56
N LYS A 162 6.30 -5.58 5.74
CA LYS A 162 6.73 -6.89 5.25
C LYS A 162 6.05 -7.17 3.92
N ALA A 163 6.81 -7.28 2.83
CA ALA A 163 6.26 -7.58 1.50
C ALA A 163 6.57 -9.03 1.11
N THR A 164 5.61 -9.69 0.46
CA THR A 164 5.75 -11.06 -0.07
C THR A 164 5.21 -11.11 -1.50
N LEU A 165 5.99 -11.67 -2.41
CA LEU A 165 5.56 -12.03 -3.76
C LEU A 165 5.61 -13.55 -3.89
N ALA A 166 4.46 -14.17 -4.11
CA ALA A 166 4.32 -15.61 -4.28
C ALA A 166 4.04 -15.95 -5.74
N ASN A 167 4.70 -17.01 -6.22
CA ASN A 167 4.37 -17.65 -7.48
C ASN A 167 3.41 -18.80 -7.20
N ASP A 168 2.20 -18.70 -7.73
CA ASP A 168 1.12 -19.67 -7.52
C ASP A 168 1.02 -20.69 -8.67
N THR A 169 2.05 -20.76 -9.53
CA THR A 169 2.17 -21.71 -10.63
C THR A 169 3.28 -22.73 -10.40
N ASP A 170 3.28 -23.79 -11.20
CA ASP A 170 4.36 -24.80 -11.23
C ASP A 170 5.55 -24.40 -12.13
N SER A 171 5.50 -23.23 -12.78
CA SER A 171 6.52 -22.77 -13.72
C SER A 171 7.38 -21.66 -13.13
N GLU A 172 8.65 -21.59 -13.52
CA GLU A 172 9.51 -20.47 -13.15
C GLU A 172 9.03 -19.18 -13.83
N ILE A 173 8.89 -18.11 -13.06
CA ILE A 173 8.49 -16.78 -13.54
C ILE A 173 9.59 -15.78 -13.21
N LYS A 174 10.12 -15.12 -14.24
CA LYS A 174 11.08 -14.03 -14.07
C LYS A 174 10.34 -12.71 -13.85
N VAL A 175 10.66 -12.01 -12.75
CA VAL A 175 10.02 -10.76 -12.38
C VAL A 175 11.06 -9.68 -12.09
N THR A 176 10.88 -8.49 -12.65
CA THR A 176 11.58 -7.27 -12.18
C THR A 176 10.67 -6.52 -11.22
N VAL A 177 11.21 -6.17 -10.04
CA VAL A 177 10.42 -5.64 -8.91
C VAL A 177 10.85 -4.21 -8.58
N LEU A 178 9.87 -3.32 -8.45
CA LEU A 178 10.02 -2.03 -7.79
C LEU A 178 8.99 -1.96 -6.66
N ASP A 179 9.44 -2.09 -5.41
CA ASP A 179 8.61 -2.04 -4.22
C ASP A 179 9.17 -1.04 -3.21
N GLY A 180 8.29 -0.28 -2.56
CA GLY A 180 8.71 0.65 -1.52
C GLY A 180 7.56 1.46 -0.93
N ILE A 181 7.93 2.63 -0.44
CA ILE A 181 7.01 3.64 0.08
C ILE A 181 7.36 5.01 -0.50
N GLN A 182 6.36 5.87 -0.65
CA GLN A 182 6.49 7.19 -1.28
C GLN A 182 5.77 8.29 -0.48
N ASN A 183 6.10 9.54 -0.81
CA ASN A 183 5.66 10.76 -0.12
C ASN A 183 5.97 10.75 1.39
N ILE A 184 7.21 10.39 1.72
CA ILE A 184 7.73 10.40 3.09
C ILE A 184 7.94 11.85 3.52
N ILE A 185 7.48 12.18 4.73
CA ILE A 185 7.68 13.49 5.34
C ILE A 185 9.09 13.57 5.93
N PRO A 186 9.89 14.59 5.58
CA PRO A 186 11.15 14.84 6.25
C PRO A 186 10.91 15.34 7.68
N TYR A 187 11.85 15.07 8.57
CA TYR A 187 11.78 15.58 9.94
C TYR A 187 11.69 17.12 9.99
N GLY A 188 10.89 17.64 10.94
CA GLY A 188 10.81 19.07 11.25
C GLY A 188 9.74 19.85 10.48
N VAL A 189 8.95 19.19 9.63
CA VAL A 189 7.80 19.82 8.96
C VAL A 189 6.59 19.76 9.90
N SER A 190 6.03 20.92 10.25
CA SER A 190 4.81 20.97 11.05
C SER A 190 3.59 20.53 10.24
N SER A 191 2.59 19.97 10.92
CA SER A 191 1.36 19.53 10.25
C SER A 191 0.63 20.72 9.58
N ASP A 192 0.60 21.90 10.19
CA ASP A 192 0.00 23.11 9.60
C ASP A 192 0.70 23.52 8.30
N LEU A 193 2.04 23.57 8.31
CA LEU A 193 2.82 23.93 7.13
C LEU A 193 2.62 22.93 5.98
N GLN A 194 2.64 21.63 6.30
CA GLN A 194 2.38 20.57 5.32
C GLN A 194 0.96 20.61 4.74
N ASN A 195 -0.02 21.08 5.52
CA ASN A 195 -1.41 21.21 5.07
C ASN A 195 -1.65 22.45 4.20
N ARG A 196 -0.94 23.55 4.48
CA ARG A 196 -1.19 24.84 3.84
C ARG A 196 -0.27 25.14 2.66
N GLN A 197 0.99 24.69 2.73
CA GLN A 197 2.06 25.11 1.82
C GLN A 197 3.03 23.95 1.50
N SER A 198 2.50 22.76 1.18
CA SER A 198 3.34 21.58 0.88
C SER A 198 4.33 21.81 -0.26
N ASN A 199 3.95 22.62 -1.26
CA ASN A 199 4.82 23.03 -2.35
C ASN A 199 6.04 23.84 -1.89
N LEU A 200 5.90 24.67 -0.85
CA LEU A 200 7.03 25.35 -0.23
C LEU A 200 7.93 24.34 0.47
N VAL A 201 7.36 23.38 1.19
CA VAL A 201 8.13 22.30 1.84
C VAL A 201 8.95 21.52 0.82
N ASP A 202 8.39 21.22 -0.35
CA ASP A 202 9.07 20.49 -1.42
C ASP A 202 10.37 21.15 -1.87
N ALA A 203 10.43 22.48 -1.90
CA ALA A 203 11.65 23.22 -2.28
C ALA A 203 12.81 23.03 -1.29
N TYR A 204 12.54 22.57 -0.07
CA TYR A 204 13.53 22.31 0.96
C TYR A 204 13.84 20.83 1.14
N LYS A 205 13.10 19.91 0.51
CA LYS A 205 13.32 18.47 0.66
C LYS A 205 14.68 18.06 0.11
N LYS A 206 15.42 17.29 0.91
CA LYS A 206 16.66 16.62 0.52
C LYS A 206 16.59 15.15 0.92
N ASN A 207 16.63 14.28 -0.08
CA ASN A 207 16.54 12.83 0.09
C ASN A 207 17.86 12.19 -0.36
N GLU A 208 18.49 11.42 0.51
CA GLU A 208 19.83 10.86 0.29
C GLU A 208 19.82 9.35 0.53
N LEU A 209 20.64 8.64 -0.24
CA LEU A 209 20.89 7.21 -0.05
C LEU A 209 22.26 7.02 0.58
N HIS A 210 22.30 6.45 1.78
CA HIS A 210 23.54 5.90 2.31
C HIS A 210 23.84 4.57 1.61
N ALA A 211 24.59 4.65 0.51
CA ALA A 211 24.76 3.56 -0.44
C ALA A 211 25.30 2.26 0.18
N LYS A 212 26.16 2.35 1.20
CA LYS A 212 26.76 1.17 1.84
C LYS A 212 25.72 0.30 2.56
N ASP A 213 24.78 0.93 3.25
CA ASP A 213 23.79 0.24 4.08
C ASP A 213 22.40 0.16 3.42
N GLY A 214 22.20 0.85 2.29
CA GLY A 214 20.91 0.94 1.62
C GLY A 214 19.87 1.76 2.40
N ILE A 215 20.31 2.67 3.28
CA ILE A 215 19.43 3.47 4.14
C ILE A 215 19.07 4.78 3.43
N GLY A 216 17.77 5.05 3.30
CA GLY A 216 17.25 6.34 2.86
C GLY A 216 17.16 7.35 4.01
N ILE A 217 17.67 8.56 3.79
CA ILE A 217 17.59 9.68 4.73
C ILE A 217 16.71 10.76 4.09
N PHE A 218 15.64 11.15 4.77
CA PHE A 218 14.65 12.13 4.32
C PHE A 218 14.68 13.34 5.25
N ALA A 219 15.23 14.46 4.77
CA ALA A 219 15.48 15.65 5.58
C ALA A 219 15.10 16.93 4.84
N LEU A 220 15.19 18.05 5.55
CA LEU A 220 15.14 19.39 4.96
C LEU A 220 16.57 19.94 4.83
N SER A 221 16.82 20.74 3.80
CA SER A 221 18.07 21.50 3.65
C SER A 221 18.23 22.57 4.74
N ALA A 222 17.12 23.11 5.25
CA ALA A 222 17.03 24.00 6.39
C ALA A 222 15.62 23.93 7.02
N ILE A 223 15.50 24.29 8.31
CA ILE A 223 14.18 24.42 8.94
C ILE A 223 13.46 25.64 8.36
N ILE A 224 12.20 25.46 7.99
CA ILE A 224 11.33 26.51 7.47
C ILE A 224 10.75 27.26 8.67
N VAL A 225 11.06 28.56 8.79
CA VAL A 225 10.60 29.47 9.84
C VAL A 225 9.49 30.37 9.32
#